data_AF-A0A6P1TT34-F1
#
_entry.id   AF-A0A6P1TT34-F1
#
_cell.length_a   1.000
_cell.length_b   1.000
_cell.length_c   1.000
_cell.angle_alpha   90.00
_cell.angle_beta   90.00
_cell.angle_gamma   90.00
#
_symmetry.space_group_name_H-M   'P 1'
#
loop_
_entity.id
_entity.type
_entity.pdbx_description
1 polymer ?
#
loop_
_entity_poly.entity_id
_entity_poly.type
_entity_poly.pdbx_seq_one_letter_code
_entity_poly.pdbx_strand_id
1 'polypeptide(L)'
;MTRIITKCKLQKMIILCIGCLFLSLSIMKLNTSARTGSPYYIKVNKQQNCVTVYGKDKTGKYTKPVKAMTCSTGVDTPLGTYHTLAKYRWKLLMGDVWGQYSTRIVDGILFHSVWYYKMDETTLSATQYNKLGTAASHGCVRLAVADSKWIYDNCPVGTSVEIYNSKDPGPLGKPETVKIPVGSGWDPTDPSTNNPYKDKAPTFKGVMNKSITWGKKTNLLSGVKAASTTGEDITSKIKVSGKIDIYKTGKYKVKYTVTDAIGRTTSKTVTYTVNQCKEKPRFLGVTDQVIGTDTVVDKKYALKGVTAYLSTKKLLSSDINVKITKKSEDTYTIDYSIKAENKLTGKAQAVIHVDNTPPVIEGIYFKEITQKQLETGAAEIKKLALKGIKVEDNYSKLSTDKVKVTVKNKDDYSYFVTYELMDNVGNVTSETVQFTYFKGIRIDGVANHFNLPDGTVISEDFVKQGITAVNSDNEECTDTMSVAINSTDNKVFKVTYSVKDKDGSEVTIVSYYSVNGEAGQPEENTDTVNENSDKVTDNTDNGDITEDVNQNTVSPDEDTTTEESEIE
;
A
#
# COMPACT_ATOMS: atom_id res chain seq x y z
N MET A 1 31.40 67.80 -101.19
CA MET A 1 31.72 66.35 -101.31
C MET A 1 31.13 65.65 -100.08
N THR A 2 29.84 65.28 -100.06
CA THR A 2 29.30 63.96 -100.50
C THR A 2 29.87 62.87 -99.57
N ARG A 3 29.18 62.21 -98.61
CA ARG A 3 27.83 61.59 -98.45
C ARG A 3 27.47 61.55 -96.93
N ILE A 4 26.25 61.87 -96.44
CA ILE A 4 24.93 61.17 -96.53
C ILE A 4 24.89 59.93 -95.59
N ILE A 5 24.31 60.01 -94.37
CA ILE A 5 22.86 59.80 -93.97
C ILE A 5 22.57 58.28 -93.77
N THR A 6 21.96 57.73 -92.70
CA THR A 6 20.87 58.17 -91.80
C THR A 6 20.86 57.29 -90.52
N LYS A 7 20.57 57.87 -89.35
CA LYS A 7 19.86 57.19 -88.25
C LYS A 7 18.45 57.76 -88.24
N CYS A 8 17.42 56.94 -88.44
CA CYS A 8 16.03 57.39 -88.30
C CYS A 8 15.16 56.29 -87.67
N LYS A 9 14.48 56.70 -86.60
CA LYS A 9 13.16 56.27 -86.12
C LYS A 9 13.04 54.85 -85.59
N LEU A 10 12.85 54.74 -84.26
CA LEU A 10 11.61 54.18 -83.72
C LEU A 10 11.43 54.54 -82.23
N GLN A 11 10.93 55.74 -81.96
CA GLN A 11 10.16 56.00 -80.75
C GLN A 11 8.68 56.06 -81.18
N LYS A 12 7.84 55.33 -80.43
CA LYS A 12 6.37 55.31 -80.43
C LYS A 12 5.70 54.32 -81.40
N MET A 13 5.52 53.08 -80.93
CA MET A 13 4.22 52.42 -80.99
C MET A 13 3.91 51.71 -79.66
N ILE A 14 2.92 52.26 -78.92
CA ILE A 14 1.76 51.53 -78.37
C ILE A 14 2.08 50.43 -77.32
N ILE A 15 1.90 50.64 -75.99
CA ILE A 15 0.62 50.59 -75.25
C ILE A 15 -0.40 49.60 -75.84
N LEU A 16 -0.08 48.30 -75.82
CA LEU A 16 -1.00 47.15 -75.75
C LEU A 16 -0.07 45.92 -75.73
N CYS A 17 0.37 45.41 -74.59
CA CYS A 17 -0.32 44.32 -73.90
C CYS A 17 0.01 44.37 -72.40
N ILE A 18 -0.80 45.09 -71.64
CA ILE A 18 -1.06 44.73 -70.24
C ILE A 18 -1.91 43.46 -70.32
N GLY A 19 -1.43 42.37 -69.73
CA GLY A 19 -2.16 41.12 -69.63
C GLY A 19 -1.59 40.01 -70.49
N CYS A 20 -0.39 39.54 -70.16
CA CYS A 20 -0.06 38.11 -70.13
C CYS A 20 1.35 37.95 -69.55
N LEU A 21 1.46 37.01 -68.61
CA LEU A 21 2.67 36.53 -67.93
C LEU A 21 3.20 37.36 -66.75
N PHE A 22 2.40 37.33 -65.67
CA PHE A 22 2.92 36.84 -64.39
C PHE A 22 3.67 35.50 -64.60
N LEU A 23 4.78 35.29 -63.86
CA LEU A 23 5.88 34.32 -64.03
C LEU A 23 6.98 34.90 -64.94
N SER A 24 8.13 35.38 -64.48
CA SER A 24 8.94 34.92 -63.35
C SER A 24 9.86 36.05 -62.86
N LEU A 25 9.46 36.78 -61.82
CA LEU A 25 10.44 37.38 -60.91
C LEU A 25 10.97 36.26 -60.01
N SER A 26 11.87 35.45 -60.56
CA SER A 26 12.74 34.63 -59.75
C SER A 26 13.70 35.57 -59.04
N ILE A 27 13.35 35.83 -57.79
CA ILE A 27 14.24 36.19 -56.69
C ILE A 27 15.62 35.60 -56.99
N MET A 28 16.61 36.44 -57.32
CA MET A 28 18.00 36.07 -57.11
C MET A 28 18.14 35.89 -55.60
N LYS A 29 17.90 34.65 -55.14
CA LYS A 29 18.46 34.19 -53.87
C LYS A 29 19.95 34.41 -54.03
N LEU A 30 20.48 35.35 -53.25
CA LEU A 30 21.90 35.39 -52.96
C LEU A 30 22.23 34.03 -52.34
N ASN A 31 22.67 33.08 -53.17
CA ASN A 31 23.30 31.88 -52.69
C ASN A 31 24.67 32.32 -52.17
N THR A 32 24.73 32.67 -50.89
CA THR A 32 25.98 32.63 -50.13
C THR A 32 26.36 31.17 -49.97
N SER A 33 26.86 30.58 -51.06
CA SER A 33 27.65 29.36 -50.97
C SER A 33 28.84 29.68 -50.10
N ALA A 34 28.76 29.27 -48.83
CA ALA A 34 29.88 29.26 -47.91
C ALA A 34 31.08 28.67 -48.64
N ARG A 35 32.20 29.38 -48.62
CA ARG A 35 33.47 28.93 -49.22
C ARG A 35 33.71 27.48 -48.80
N THR A 36 33.77 26.61 -49.80
CA THR A 36 33.93 25.16 -49.69
C THR A 36 35.20 24.84 -48.89
N GLY A 37 35.05 24.37 -47.65
CA GLY A 37 36.18 23.86 -46.86
C GLY A 37 36.09 23.95 -45.33
N SER A 38 35.18 24.74 -44.74
CA SER A 38 35.07 24.76 -43.26
C SER A 38 34.58 23.39 -42.73
N PRO A 39 35.21 22.83 -41.68
CA PRO A 39 34.70 21.62 -41.03
C PRO A 39 33.42 21.88 -40.21
N TYR A 40 33.18 23.13 -39.82
CA TYR A 40 32.13 23.50 -38.87
C TYR A 40 31.27 24.69 -39.32
N TYR A 41 30.06 24.73 -38.76
CA TYR A 41 29.10 25.83 -38.79
C TYR A 41 28.72 26.19 -37.36
N ILE A 42 28.73 27.48 -37.03
CA ILE A 42 28.48 27.95 -35.66
C ILE A 42 27.12 28.65 -35.59
N LYS A 43 26.28 28.24 -34.65
CA LYS A 43 25.02 28.91 -34.34
C LYS A 43 25.12 29.57 -32.96
N VAL A 44 24.85 30.86 -32.88
CA VAL A 44 24.80 31.64 -31.63
C VAL A 44 23.35 31.99 -31.33
N ASN A 45 22.76 31.30 -30.36
CA ASN A 45 21.47 31.70 -29.81
C ASN A 45 21.70 32.85 -28.82
N LYS A 46 21.47 34.08 -29.29
CA LYS A 46 21.62 35.31 -28.50
C LYS A 46 20.65 35.33 -27.32
N GLN A 47 19.40 34.91 -27.51
CA GLN A 47 18.38 34.88 -26.46
C GLN A 47 18.74 33.92 -25.31
N GLN A 48 19.26 32.72 -25.64
CA GLN A 48 19.63 31.73 -24.63
C GLN A 48 21.08 31.83 -24.15
N ASN A 49 21.89 32.69 -24.78
CA ASN A 49 23.32 32.78 -24.52
C ASN A 49 24.01 31.41 -24.65
N CYS A 50 23.76 30.75 -25.78
CA CYS A 50 24.29 29.43 -26.12
C CYS A 50 24.90 29.46 -27.52
N VAL A 51 26.12 28.94 -27.65
CA VAL A 51 26.75 28.65 -28.94
C VAL A 51 26.66 27.15 -29.19
N THR A 52 26.19 26.74 -30.36
CA THR A 52 26.23 25.35 -30.81
C THR A 52 27.04 25.25 -32.09
N VAL A 53 28.03 24.36 -32.09
CA VAL A 53 28.85 24.05 -33.26
C VAL A 53 28.33 22.79 -33.91
N TYR A 54 28.15 22.84 -35.24
CA TYR A 54 27.66 21.75 -36.06
C TYR A 54 28.75 21.29 -37.03
N GLY A 55 28.95 19.99 -37.12
CA GLY A 55 29.73 19.33 -38.16
C GLY A 55 28.83 18.86 -39.30
N LYS A 56 29.44 18.46 -40.41
CA LYS A 56 28.71 17.88 -41.54
C LYS A 56 28.21 16.47 -41.21
N ASP A 57 26.99 16.17 -41.63
CA ASP A 57 26.46 14.81 -41.69
C ASP A 57 26.95 14.06 -42.94
N LYS A 58 26.48 12.82 -43.11
CA LYS A 58 26.81 11.96 -44.27
C LYS A 58 26.38 12.58 -45.61
N THR A 59 25.46 13.53 -45.61
CA THR A 59 24.95 14.25 -46.80
C THR A 59 25.69 15.57 -47.05
N GLY A 60 26.67 15.91 -46.21
CA GLY A 60 27.44 17.14 -46.30
C GLY A 60 26.78 18.37 -45.68
N LYS A 61 25.61 18.22 -45.03
CA LYS A 61 24.88 19.31 -44.37
C LYS A 61 25.30 19.47 -42.91
N TYR A 62 25.34 20.70 -42.40
CA TYR A 62 25.72 20.97 -41.02
C TYR A 62 24.57 20.70 -40.03
N THR A 63 24.25 19.43 -39.81
CA THR A 63 23.14 19.00 -38.94
C THR A 63 23.61 18.21 -37.71
N LYS A 64 24.88 17.75 -37.68
CA LYS A 64 25.43 16.98 -36.57
C LYS A 64 25.92 17.93 -35.48
N PRO A 65 25.25 18.05 -34.32
CA PRO A 65 25.77 18.87 -33.23
C PRO A 65 27.05 18.25 -32.65
N VAL A 66 28.08 19.07 -32.48
CA VAL A 66 29.43 18.66 -32.05
C VAL A 66 29.75 19.16 -30.65
N LYS A 67 29.40 20.42 -30.37
CA LYS A 67 29.71 21.06 -29.08
C LYS A 67 28.72 22.17 -28.80
N ALA A 68 28.25 22.25 -27.57
CA ALA A 68 27.59 23.43 -27.05
C ALA A 68 28.54 24.16 -26.09
N MET A 69 28.44 25.48 -26.05
CA MET A 69 29.23 26.36 -25.21
C MET A 69 28.32 27.42 -24.63
N THR A 70 28.44 27.67 -23.34
CA THR A 70 27.73 28.80 -22.74
C THR A 70 28.48 30.08 -23.06
N CYS A 71 27.75 31.08 -23.54
CA CYS A 71 28.33 32.38 -23.84
C CYS A 71 27.66 33.50 -23.05
N SER A 72 28.11 34.72 -23.28
CA SER A 72 27.40 35.95 -22.91
C SER A 72 27.43 36.89 -24.10
N THR A 73 26.26 37.08 -24.71
CA THR A 73 26.04 38.04 -25.79
C THR A 73 25.64 39.40 -25.23
N GLY A 74 25.46 40.38 -26.11
CA GLY A 74 25.14 41.76 -25.77
C GLY A 74 24.00 42.31 -26.60
N VAL A 75 23.49 43.48 -26.22
CA VAL A 75 22.40 44.14 -26.94
C VAL A 75 22.80 44.36 -28.41
N ASP A 76 24.04 44.74 -28.66
CA ASP A 76 24.55 45.05 -30.00
C ASP A 76 25.05 43.82 -30.77
N THR A 77 24.89 42.59 -30.23
CA THR A 77 25.20 41.38 -30.99
C THR A 77 24.22 41.27 -32.18
N PRO A 78 24.67 41.34 -33.44
CA PRO A 78 23.78 41.46 -34.58
C PRO A 78 23.17 40.11 -34.94
N LEU A 79 21.91 40.10 -35.41
CA LEU A 79 21.29 38.89 -35.96
C LEU A 79 21.70 38.71 -37.42
N GLY A 80 21.72 37.48 -37.92
CA GLY A 80 22.03 37.16 -39.31
C GLY A 80 23.15 36.14 -39.47
N THR A 81 23.60 35.94 -40.71
CA THR A 81 24.66 34.99 -41.05
C THR A 81 25.91 35.72 -41.53
N TYR A 82 27.05 35.38 -40.93
CA TYR A 82 28.34 36.03 -41.10
C TYR A 82 29.44 35.00 -41.37
N HIS A 83 30.62 35.48 -41.76
CA HIS A 83 31.82 34.67 -41.95
C HIS A 83 32.97 35.22 -41.14
N THR A 84 33.63 34.37 -40.34
CA THR A 84 34.73 34.82 -39.47
C THR A 84 35.85 35.47 -40.28
N LEU A 85 36.41 36.59 -39.80
CA LEU A 85 37.30 37.47 -40.57
C LEU A 85 38.77 37.39 -40.15
N ALA A 86 39.03 37.17 -38.86
CA ALA A 86 40.38 37.19 -38.30
C ALA A 86 40.44 36.46 -36.95
N LYS A 87 41.66 36.11 -36.53
CA LYS A 87 41.93 35.44 -35.25
C LYS A 87 43.06 36.16 -34.50
N TYR A 88 42.97 36.22 -33.18
CA TYR A 88 43.96 36.85 -32.31
C TYR A 88 44.16 36.04 -31.04
N ARG A 89 45.41 35.71 -30.67
CA ARG A 89 45.70 35.06 -29.37
C ARG A 89 45.29 35.97 -28.20
N TRP A 90 45.54 37.27 -28.34
CA TRP A 90 45.09 38.35 -27.47
C TRP A 90 44.55 39.50 -28.32
N LYS A 91 43.42 40.08 -27.92
CA LYS A 91 42.84 41.23 -28.61
C LYS A 91 42.42 42.30 -27.61
N LEU A 92 42.87 43.53 -27.82
CA LEU A 92 42.36 44.72 -27.14
C LEU A 92 40.89 44.92 -27.51
N LEU A 93 40.06 45.05 -26.48
CA LEU A 93 38.61 45.24 -26.54
C LEU A 93 38.25 46.66 -26.07
N MET A 94 37.00 47.04 -26.29
CA MET A 94 36.48 48.31 -25.76
C MET A 94 36.59 48.36 -24.24
N GLY A 95 37.14 49.46 -23.71
CA GLY A 95 37.34 49.67 -22.27
C GLY A 95 38.73 49.30 -21.76
N ASP A 96 39.74 49.24 -22.63
CA ASP A 96 41.14 48.92 -22.30
C ASP A 96 41.33 47.57 -21.57
N VAL A 97 40.62 46.56 -22.07
CA VAL A 97 40.65 45.18 -21.56
C VAL A 97 40.96 44.21 -22.70
N TRP A 98 41.36 42.99 -22.35
CA TRP A 98 41.91 42.03 -23.30
C TRP A 98 41.11 40.72 -23.34
N GLY A 99 40.85 40.20 -24.55
CA GLY A 99 40.24 38.88 -24.74
C GLY A 99 41.24 37.85 -25.24
N GLN A 100 41.25 36.66 -24.64
CA GLN A 100 42.01 35.51 -25.13
C GLN A 100 41.30 34.82 -26.29
N TYR A 101 42.08 34.22 -27.18
CA TYR A 101 41.61 33.34 -28.27
C TYR A 101 40.44 33.94 -29.05
N SER A 102 40.60 35.19 -29.48
CA SER A 102 39.54 35.96 -30.11
C SER A 102 39.39 35.61 -31.59
N THR A 103 38.16 35.42 -32.06
CA THR A 103 37.81 35.22 -33.47
C THR A 103 36.79 36.26 -33.90
N ARG A 104 37.15 37.13 -34.85
CA ARG A 104 36.26 38.19 -35.35
C ARG A 104 35.15 37.60 -36.21
N ILE A 105 33.90 37.96 -35.92
CA ILE A 105 32.70 37.51 -36.63
C ILE A 105 32.35 38.51 -37.73
N VAL A 106 32.10 39.76 -37.34
CA VAL A 106 31.70 40.87 -38.22
C VAL A 106 32.02 42.18 -37.49
N ASP A 107 32.49 43.20 -38.21
CA ASP A 107 32.85 44.50 -37.65
C ASP A 107 33.66 44.39 -36.34
N GLY A 108 33.20 45.04 -35.27
CA GLY A 108 33.78 44.98 -33.93
C GLY A 108 33.30 43.80 -33.06
N ILE A 109 32.56 42.84 -33.60
CA ILE A 109 31.97 41.71 -32.87
C ILE A 109 32.87 40.48 -32.98
N LEU A 110 33.26 39.92 -31.84
CA LEU A 110 34.15 38.76 -31.74
C LEU A 110 33.55 37.66 -30.86
N PHE A 111 33.90 36.42 -31.15
CA PHE A 111 34.04 35.40 -30.12
C PHE A 111 35.32 35.70 -29.34
N HIS A 112 35.29 35.72 -28.03
CA HIS A 112 36.49 35.82 -27.20
C HIS A 112 36.25 35.28 -25.78
N SER A 113 37.30 34.98 -25.03
CA SER A 113 37.17 34.65 -23.61
C SER A 113 36.52 35.79 -22.82
N VAL A 114 36.03 35.56 -21.60
CA VAL A 114 35.80 36.69 -20.67
C VAL A 114 37.08 37.52 -20.54
N TRP A 115 36.93 38.82 -20.36
CA TRP A 115 38.04 39.77 -20.51
C TRP A 115 38.97 39.80 -19.29
N TYR A 116 40.19 40.24 -19.57
CA TYR A 116 41.32 40.36 -18.64
C TYR A 116 41.77 41.83 -18.57
N TYR A 117 42.30 42.26 -17.43
CA TYR A 117 42.80 43.64 -17.28
C TYR A 117 44.10 43.88 -18.06
N LYS A 118 44.89 42.83 -18.31
CA LYS A 118 46.14 42.87 -19.08
C LYS A 118 46.21 41.67 -20.02
N MET A 119 47.20 41.65 -20.92
CA MET A 119 47.57 40.44 -21.69
C MET A 119 48.28 39.41 -20.78
N ASP A 120 47.60 39.00 -19.71
CA ASP A 120 48.11 38.14 -18.66
C ASP A 120 46.98 37.24 -18.17
N GLU A 121 47.19 35.92 -18.25
CA GLU A 121 46.25 34.86 -17.90
C GLU A 121 45.82 34.89 -16.42
N THR A 122 46.55 35.62 -15.57
CA THR A 122 46.26 35.81 -14.14
C THR A 122 45.36 37.01 -13.84
N THR A 123 44.90 37.74 -14.86
CA THR A 123 44.18 39.02 -14.67
C THR A 123 42.72 38.98 -15.13
N LEU A 124 42.09 37.80 -15.14
CA LEU A 124 40.68 37.62 -15.50
C LEU A 124 39.78 38.45 -14.58
N SER A 125 38.74 39.05 -15.16
CA SER A 125 37.67 39.63 -14.36
C SER A 125 36.72 38.56 -13.81
N ALA A 126 36.94 38.11 -12.57
CA ALA A 126 36.06 37.16 -11.87
C ALA A 126 34.59 37.59 -11.88
N THR A 127 34.32 38.87 -11.65
CA THR A 127 32.97 39.44 -11.65
C THR A 127 32.27 39.25 -12.99
N GLN A 128 32.99 39.36 -14.10
CA GLN A 128 32.43 39.19 -15.43
C GLN A 128 32.40 37.74 -15.86
N TYR A 129 33.33 36.92 -15.38
CA TYR A 129 33.29 35.48 -15.57
C TYR A 129 32.04 34.89 -14.93
N ASN A 130 31.73 35.34 -13.72
CA ASN A 130 30.52 34.96 -13.00
C ASN A 130 29.22 35.45 -13.67
N LYS A 131 29.29 36.26 -14.74
CA LYS A 131 28.12 36.63 -15.59
C LYS A 131 27.99 35.76 -16.83
N LEU A 132 28.90 34.82 -17.09
CA LEU A 132 28.74 33.87 -18.19
C LEU A 132 27.36 33.21 -18.12
N GLY A 133 26.73 33.08 -19.29
CA GLY A 133 25.36 32.57 -19.43
C GLY A 133 24.27 33.64 -19.37
N THR A 134 24.58 34.91 -19.08
CA THR A 134 23.63 36.02 -19.16
C THR A 134 24.01 37.00 -20.27
N ALA A 135 23.05 37.85 -20.69
CA ALA A 135 23.35 38.95 -21.61
C ALA A 135 24.16 40.02 -20.86
N ALA A 136 25.47 40.05 -21.06
CA ALA A 136 26.41 40.80 -20.22
C ALA A 136 27.53 41.50 -21.01
N SER A 137 27.52 41.41 -22.34
CA SER A 137 28.44 42.14 -23.21
C SER A 137 27.77 43.37 -23.83
N HIS A 138 28.57 44.27 -24.40
CA HIS A 138 28.03 45.34 -25.24
C HIS A 138 27.60 44.78 -26.61
N GLY A 139 28.42 43.91 -27.22
CA GLY A 139 28.04 43.20 -28.45
C GLY A 139 28.80 41.91 -28.76
N CYS A 140 29.99 41.68 -28.18
CA CYS A 140 30.75 40.45 -28.42
C CYS A 140 30.11 39.19 -27.81
N VAL A 141 30.53 38.01 -28.29
CA VAL A 141 30.14 36.72 -27.74
C VAL A 141 31.26 36.23 -26.79
N ARG A 142 31.07 36.47 -25.49
CA ARG A 142 32.05 36.08 -24.45
C ARG A 142 31.90 34.62 -24.08
N LEU A 143 33.00 33.91 -23.91
CA LEU A 143 33.06 32.46 -23.62
C LEU A 143 34.02 32.18 -22.47
N ALA A 144 33.99 30.97 -21.90
CA ALA A 144 35.12 30.47 -21.11
C ALA A 144 36.35 30.28 -22.03
N VAL A 145 37.55 30.30 -21.46
CA VAL A 145 38.81 30.20 -22.22
C VAL A 145 38.86 28.92 -23.05
N ALA A 146 38.51 27.76 -22.49
CA ALA A 146 38.52 26.50 -23.24
C ALA A 146 37.61 26.55 -24.47
N ASP A 147 36.43 27.16 -24.34
CA ASP A 147 35.45 27.25 -25.43
C ASP A 147 35.89 28.26 -26.50
N SER A 148 36.40 29.43 -26.10
CA SER A 148 36.96 30.41 -27.03
C SER A 148 38.16 29.85 -27.78
N LYS A 149 39.05 29.15 -27.06
CA LYS A 149 40.20 28.46 -27.64
C LYS A 149 39.77 27.38 -28.61
N TRP A 150 38.73 26.61 -28.27
CA TRP A 150 38.22 25.57 -29.16
C TRP A 150 37.78 26.16 -30.51
N ILE A 151 37.02 27.28 -30.50
CA ILE A 151 36.65 27.97 -31.74
C ILE A 151 37.91 28.47 -32.47
N TYR A 152 38.82 29.11 -31.75
CA TYR A 152 40.06 29.64 -32.30
C TYR A 152 40.92 28.55 -32.97
N ASP A 153 41.00 27.35 -32.41
CA ASP A 153 41.82 26.26 -32.95
C ASP A 153 41.10 25.52 -34.08
N ASN A 154 39.79 25.25 -33.94
CA ASN A 154 39.07 24.30 -34.79
C ASN A 154 38.27 24.94 -35.94
N CYS A 155 37.93 26.23 -35.85
CA CYS A 155 37.09 26.89 -36.84
C CYS A 155 37.92 27.88 -37.69
N PRO A 156 38.31 27.57 -38.94
CA PRO A 156 39.16 28.45 -39.75
C PRO A 156 38.49 29.80 -40.05
N VAL A 157 39.30 30.79 -40.47
CA VAL A 157 38.75 32.06 -41.01
C VAL A 157 37.86 31.74 -42.21
N GLY A 158 36.69 32.38 -42.29
CA GLY A 158 35.62 32.07 -43.24
C GLY A 158 34.56 31.11 -42.72
N THR A 159 34.70 30.58 -41.50
CA THR A 159 33.67 29.76 -40.85
C THR A 159 32.36 30.52 -40.79
N SER A 160 31.26 29.87 -41.19
CA SER A 160 29.92 30.47 -41.16
C SER A 160 29.38 30.53 -39.73
N VAL A 161 28.82 31.69 -39.37
CA VAL A 161 28.26 31.98 -38.05
C VAL A 161 26.85 32.54 -38.22
N GLU A 162 25.84 31.84 -37.71
CA GLU A 162 24.46 32.31 -37.65
C GLU A 162 24.13 32.78 -36.24
N ILE A 163 23.73 34.04 -36.11
CA ILE A 163 23.28 34.62 -34.86
C ILE A 163 21.77 34.83 -34.93
N TYR A 164 21.05 34.23 -33.98
CA TYR A 164 19.59 34.15 -34.00
C TYR A 164 19.04 34.23 -32.58
N ASN A 165 17.72 34.42 -32.48
CA ASN A 165 16.98 34.32 -31.22
C ASN A 165 16.05 33.11 -31.28
N SER A 166 16.06 32.29 -30.24
CA SER A 166 15.09 31.23 -30.03
C SER A 166 14.97 30.95 -28.54
N LYS A 167 13.80 30.47 -28.09
CA LYS A 167 13.63 29.98 -26.71
C LYS A 167 14.33 28.64 -26.48
N ASP A 168 14.58 27.88 -27.54
CA ASP A 168 15.32 26.62 -27.47
C ASP A 168 16.85 26.88 -27.49
N PRO A 169 17.61 26.48 -26.45
CA PRO A 169 19.06 26.65 -26.41
C PRO A 169 19.83 25.85 -27.48
N GLY A 170 19.17 24.89 -28.13
CA GLY A 170 19.74 24.03 -29.16
C GLY A 170 19.79 22.56 -28.72
N PRO A 171 20.14 21.65 -29.66
CA PRO A 171 19.98 20.20 -29.50
C PRO A 171 20.85 19.56 -28.40
N LEU A 172 21.93 20.23 -27.97
CA LEU A 172 22.78 19.77 -26.86
C LEU A 172 22.44 20.45 -25.53
N GLY A 173 21.40 21.29 -25.52
CA GLY A 173 21.10 22.17 -24.40
C GLY A 173 22.18 23.25 -24.18
N LYS A 174 21.94 24.10 -23.18
CA LYS A 174 22.92 25.07 -22.72
C LYS A 174 23.79 24.44 -21.62
N PRO A 175 25.12 24.42 -21.77
CA PRO A 175 26.01 23.94 -20.71
C PRO A 175 25.86 24.72 -19.40
N GLU A 176 26.08 24.06 -18.27
CA GLU A 176 26.11 24.75 -16.98
C GLU A 176 27.30 25.71 -16.88
N THR A 177 27.13 26.80 -16.13
CA THR A 177 28.21 27.75 -15.86
C THR A 177 28.83 27.46 -14.51
N VAL A 178 30.16 27.56 -14.43
CA VAL A 178 30.88 27.55 -13.15
C VAL A 178 31.04 28.98 -12.64
N LYS A 179 30.97 29.18 -11.32
CA LYS A 179 31.42 30.44 -10.71
C LYS A 179 32.80 30.27 -10.08
N ILE A 180 33.52 31.37 -10.02
CA ILE A 180 34.83 31.47 -9.35
C ILE A 180 34.77 32.51 -8.22
N PRO A 181 35.57 32.34 -7.15
CA PRO A 181 35.67 33.33 -6.07
C PRO A 181 36.01 34.71 -6.62
N VAL A 182 35.38 35.76 -6.07
CA VAL A 182 35.72 37.14 -6.40
C VAL A 182 37.19 37.39 -6.05
N GLY A 183 37.95 38.00 -6.98
CA GLY A 183 39.40 38.16 -6.87
C GLY A 183 40.21 37.03 -7.54
N SER A 184 39.56 35.96 -8.03
CA SER A 184 40.24 34.93 -8.83
C SER A 184 40.62 35.49 -10.20
N GLY A 185 41.91 35.47 -10.51
CA GLY A 185 42.45 35.95 -11.78
C GLY A 185 42.47 34.92 -12.90
N TRP A 186 42.04 33.68 -12.64
CA TRP A 186 42.16 32.55 -13.56
C TRP A 186 40.80 32.03 -14.00
N ASP A 187 40.69 31.69 -15.29
CA ASP A 187 39.58 30.89 -15.81
C ASP A 187 39.87 29.42 -15.48
N PRO A 188 38.96 28.68 -14.82
CA PRO A 188 39.21 27.28 -14.41
C PRO A 188 39.36 26.32 -15.59
N THR A 189 38.98 26.75 -16.80
CA THR A 189 39.10 26.01 -18.05
C THR A 189 40.33 26.40 -18.88
N ASP A 190 41.11 27.40 -18.46
CA ASP A 190 42.32 27.82 -19.17
C ASP A 190 43.35 26.67 -19.22
N PRO A 191 43.85 26.28 -20.42
CA PRO A 191 44.78 25.16 -20.57
C PRO A 191 46.21 25.47 -20.07
N SER A 192 46.49 26.70 -19.63
CA SER A 192 47.80 27.10 -19.11
C SER A 192 48.34 26.12 -18.07
N THR A 193 49.64 25.81 -18.16
CA THR A 193 50.31 24.92 -17.19
C THR A 193 50.35 25.53 -15.79
N ASN A 194 50.26 26.86 -15.68
CA ASN A 194 50.30 27.60 -14.42
C ASN A 194 48.90 27.81 -13.81
N ASN A 195 47.84 27.32 -14.46
CA ASN A 195 46.48 27.49 -13.96
C ASN A 195 46.32 26.74 -12.62
N PRO A 196 46.00 27.44 -11.51
CA PRO A 196 45.85 26.82 -10.18
C PRO A 196 44.68 25.83 -10.10
N TYR A 197 43.78 25.84 -11.09
CA TYR A 197 42.72 24.86 -11.18
C TYR A 197 43.17 23.59 -11.90
N LYS A 198 44.24 23.57 -12.70
CA LYS A 198 44.58 22.46 -13.61
C LYS A 198 44.50 21.07 -12.97
N ASP A 199 45.12 20.89 -11.80
CA ASP A 199 45.18 19.60 -11.10
C ASP A 199 44.10 19.45 -10.01
N LYS A 200 43.18 20.41 -9.90
CA LYS A 200 42.04 20.33 -8.98
C LYS A 200 40.90 19.51 -9.59
N ALA A 201 40.20 18.79 -8.73
CA ALA A 201 39.00 18.06 -9.06
C ALA A 201 37.95 18.27 -7.97
N PRO A 202 36.68 17.88 -8.20
CA PRO A 202 35.67 17.87 -7.16
C PRO A 202 36.11 17.10 -5.91
N THR A 203 35.68 17.55 -4.74
CA THR A 203 36.05 16.93 -3.45
C THR A 203 34.82 16.45 -2.69
N PHE A 204 34.99 15.40 -1.88
CA PHE A 204 33.96 14.87 -1.00
C PHE A 204 34.25 15.20 0.47
N LYS A 205 33.20 15.51 1.25
CA LYS A 205 33.22 15.52 2.72
C LYS A 205 32.21 14.50 3.24
N GLY A 206 32.55 13.76 4.29
CA GLY A 206 31.66 12.78 4.93
C GLY A 206 31.52 11.41 4.24
N VAL A 207 32.25 11.18 3.14
CA VAL A 207 32.33 9.85 2.50
C VAL A 207 33.39 9.01 3.23
N MET A 208 32.94 8.13 4.12
CA MET A 208 33.77 7.26 4.95
C MET A 208 33.08 5.91 5.19
N ASN A 209 33.84 4.92 5.68
CA ASN A 209 33.27 3.63 6.07
C ASN A 209 32.25 3.81 7.20
N LYS A 210 31.16 3.04 7.17
CA LYS A 210 30.08 3.12 8.17
C LYS A 210 29.63 1.73 8.59
N SER A 211 29.16 1.60 9.82
CA SER A 211 28.48 0.40 10.30
C SER A 211 26.97 0.61 10.32
N ILE A 212 26.21 -0.40 9.91
CA ILE A 212 24.75 -0.39 9.85
C ILE A 212 24.23 -1.47 10.80
N THR A 213 23.24 -1.12 11.61
CA THR A 213 22.47 -2.09 12.40
C THR A 213 21.62 -2.93 11.46
N TRP A 214 21.66 -4.25 11.64
CA TRP A 214 20.86 -5.21 10.91
C TRP A 214 19.38 -4.81 10.86
N GLY A 215 18.75 -4.88 9.68
CA GLY A 215 17.34 -4.55 9.44
C GLY A 215 16.99 -3.07 9.52
N LYS A 216 17.94 -2.18 9.83
CA LYS A 216 17.73 -0.72 9.87
C LYS A 216 18.01 -0.10 8.51
N LYS A 217 17.02 0.57 7.93
CA LYS A 217 17.19 1.38 6.71
C LYS A 217 18.20 2.51 6.96
N THR A 218 19.03 2.81 5.95
CA THR A 218 20.06 3.84 6.03
C THR A 218 20.02 4.76 4.81
N ASN A 219 20.16 6.07 5.02
CA ASN A 219 20.30 7.04 3.95
C ASN A 219 21.79 7.20 3.59
N LEU A 220 22.18 6.72 2.41
CA LEU A 220 23.56 6.72 1.93
C LEU A 220 24.13 8.13 1.70
N LEU A 221 23.29 9.15 1.53
CA LEU A 221 23.72 10.55 1.36
C LEU A 221 23.77 11.32 2.69
N SER A 222 23.36 10.71 3.80
CA SER A 222 23.36 11.39 5.10
C SER A 222 24.79 11.79 5.52
N GLY A 223 24.97 13.10 5.71
CA GLY A 223 26.25 13.73 6.07
C GLY A 223 27.26 13.84 4.94
N VAL A 224 26.90 13.44 3.70
CA VAL A 224 27.79 13.52 2.54
C VAL A 224 27.62 14.88 1.86
N LYS A 225 28.73 15.56 1.58
CA LYS A 225 28.78 16.80 0.78
C LYS A 225 29.80 16.69 -0.33
N ALA A 226 29.62 17.47 -1.39
CA ALA A 226 30.60 17.60 -2.46
C ALA A 226 30.81 19.07 -2.85
N ALA A 227 32.06 19.43 -3.16
CA ALA A 227 32.42 20.73 -3.70
C ALA A 227 33.06 20.57 -5.09
N SER A 228 32.78 21.49 -6.01
CA SER A 228 33.34 21.51 -7.36
C SER A 228 34.84 21.84 -7.35
N THR A 229 35.47 21.77 -8.52
CA THR A 229 36.85 22.27 -8.73
C THR A 229 37.07 23.70 -8.22
N THR A 230 36.04 24.56 -8.31
CA THR A 230 36.11 25.97 -7.90
C THR A 230 35.61 26.23 -6.49
N GLY A 231 35.13 25.19 -5.79
CA GLY A 231 34.64 25.28 -4.41
C GLY A 231 33.13 25.50 -4.27
N GLU A 232 32.36 25.47 -5.36
CA GLU A 232 30.90 25.56 -5.30
C GLU A 232 30.28 24.27 -4.74
N ASP A 233 29.20 24.39 -3.96
CA ASP A 233 28.46 23.22 -3.47
C ASP A 233 27.76 22.52 -4.63
N ILE A 234 28.14 21.26 -4.86
CA ILE A 234 27.55 20.38 -5.87
C ILE A 234 27.04 19.08 -5.25
N THR A 235 26.65 19.12 -3.97
CA THR A 235 26.15 17.96 -3.21
C THR A 235 24.96 17.29 -3.90
N SER A 236 24.09 18.06 -4.56
CA SER A 236 22.95 17.54 -5.32
C SER A 236 23.34 16.72 -6.56
N LYS A 237 24.59 16.81 -7.02
CA LYS A 237 25.11 16.09 -8.20
C LYS A 237 25.78 14.76 -7.86
N ILE A 238 25.79 14.38 -6.58
CA ILE A 238 26.39 13.12 -6.14
C ILE A 238 25.55 11.95 -6.65
N LYS A 239 26.19 11.06 -7.40
CA LYS A 239 25.65 9.77 -7.82
C LYS A 239 26.16 8.67 -6.89
N VAL A 240 25.25 7.84 -6.38
CA VAL A 240 25.57 6.73 -5.49
C VAL A 240 25.28 5.41 -6.20
N SER A 241 26.23 4.49 -6.17
CA SER A 241 26.10 3.14 -6.73
C SER A 241 26.52 2.08 -5.71
N GLY A 242 25.78 0.97 -5.67
CA GLY A 242 25.96 -0.11 -4.70
C GLY A 242 24.64 -0.51 -4.05
N LYS A 243 24.47 -1.81 -3.78
CA LYS A 243 23.30 -2.36 -3.08
C LYS A 243 23.76 -2.91 -1.73
N ILE A 244 23.05 -2.55 -0.67
CA ILE A 244 23.27 -3.07 0.68
C ILE A 244 22.06 -3.92 1.05
N ASP A 245 22.28 -5.21 1.29
CA ASP A 245 21.27 -6.04 1.92
C ASP A 245 21.34 -5.85 3.43
N ILE A 246 20.40 -5.08 3.96
CA ILE A 246 20.32 -4.75 5.40
C ILE A 246 20.00 -5.97 6.27
N TYR A 247 19.55 -7.08 5.67
CA TYR A 247 19.22 -8.32 6.37
C TYR A 247 20.32 -9.38 6.25
N LYS A 248 21.44 -9.05 5.59
CA LYS A 248 22.59 -9.96 5.46
C LYS A 248 23.84 -9.32 6.05
N THR A 249 24.35 -9.92 7.11
CA THR A 249 25.63 -9.51 7.71
C THR A 249 26.73 -9.55 6.67
N GLY A 250 27.55 -8.49 6.59
CA GLY A 250 28.63 -8.46 5.63
C GLY A 250 29.15 -7.06 5.33
N LYS A 251 30.13 -7.00 4.45
CA LYS A 251 30.75 -5.77 3.95
C LYS A 251 30.24 -5.49 2.54
N TYR A 252 29.70 -4.30 2.34
CA TYR A 252 29.13 -3.84 1.07
C TYR A 252 29.91 -2.64 0.57
N LYS A 253 30.29 -2.66 -0.71
CA LYS A 253 30.98 -1.52 -1.34
C LYS A 253 29.94 -0.55 -1.90
N VAL A 254 30.06 0.72 -1.53
CA VAL A 254 29.25 1.81 -2.08
C VAL A 254 30.19 2.83 -2.70
N LYS A 255 29.98 3.14 -3.98
CA LYS A 255 30.76 4.11 -4.75
C LYS A 255 29.97 5.40 -4.92
N TYR A 256 30.58 6.49 -4.49
CA TYR A 256 30.11 7.86 -4.69
C TYR A 256 30.88 8.47 -5.85
N THR A 257 30.17 9.06 -6.80
CA THR A 257 30.75 9.73 -7.96
C THR A 257 30.11 11.11 -8.09
N VAL A 258 30.91 12.12 -8.33
CA VAL A 258 30.43 13.47 -8.61
C VAL A 258 31.21 14.06 -9.79
N THR A 259 30.49 14.71 -10.69
CA THR A 259 31.04 15.41 -11.86
C THR A 259 30.63 16.87 -11.78
N ASP A 260 31.57 17.79 -11.92
CA ASP A 260 31.28 19.23 -11.96
C ASP A 260 30.94 19.73 -13.37
N ALA A 261 30.55 21.00 -13.46
CA ALA A 261 30.09 21.62 -14.71
C ALA A 261 31.19 21.78 -15.78
N ILE A 262 32.48 21.68 -15.42
CA ILE A 262 33.59 21.66 -16.39
C ILE A 262 34.01 20.23 -16.75
N GLY A 263 33.22 19.23 -16.35
CA GLY A 263 33.39 17.82 -16.75
C GLY A 263 34.39 17.03 -15.90
N ARG A 264 34.92 17.60 -14.81
CA ARG A 264 35.86 16.88 -13.94
C ARG A 264 35.12 15.99 -12.98
N THR A 265 35.64 14.78 -12.79
CA THR A 265 34.94 13.72 -12.04
C THR A 265 35.82 13.18 -10.92
N THR A 266 35.24 13.03 -9.73
CA THR A 266 35.85 12.34 -8.59
C THR A 266 34.98 11.17 -8.17
N SER A 267 35.61 10.03 -7.89
CA SER A 267 34.94 8.85 -7.34
C SER A 267 35.60 8.38 -6.05
N LYS A 268 34.80 8.00 -5.05
CA LYS A 268 35.27 7.40 -3.80
C LYS A 268 34.40 6.21 -3.43
N THR A 269 35.03 5.07 -3.21
CA THR A 269 34.37 3.84 -2.76
C THR A 269 34.63 3.65 -1.27
N VAL A 270 33.58 3.39 -0.51
CA VAL A 270 33.64 3.09 0.93
C VAL A 270 32.95 1.77 1.23
N THR A 271 33.29 1.21 2.38
CA THR A 271 32.70 -0.03 2.89
C THR A 271 31.65 0.28 3.93
N TYR A 272 30.45 -0.25 3.72
CA TYR A 272 29.39 -0.34 4.71
C TYR A 272 29.38 -1.73 5.33
N THR A 273 29.45 -1.82 6.66
CA THR A 273 29.42 -3.08 7.39
C THR A 273 28.06 -3.27 8.03
N VAL A 274 27.27 -4.23 7.55
CA VAL A 274 26.04 -4.66 8.22
C VAL A 274 26.44 -5.60 9.34
N ASN A 275 26.16 -5.20 10.58
CA ASN A 275 26.49 -5.97 11.76
C ASN A 275 25.54 -7.16 11.96
N GLN A 276 26.00 -8.19 12.66
CA GLN A 276 25.17 -9.34 13.05
C GLN A 276 24.00 -8.91 13.94
N CYS A 277 22.78 -9.39 13.64
CA CYS A 277 21.64 -9.25 14.55
C CYS A 277 21.87 -10.11 15.80
N LYS A 278 21.83 -9.49 16.99
CA LYS A 278 22.03 -10.16 18.28
C LYS A 278 20.73 -10.58 18.98
N GLU A 279 19.58 -10.20 18.42
CA GLU A 279 18.26 -10.50 18.99
C GLU A 279 17.84 -11.93 18.67
N LYS A 280 17.18 -12.59 19.61
CA LYS A 280 16.46 -13.84 19.31
C LYS A 280 15.19 -13.51 18.51
N PRO A 281 14.73 -14.41 17.63
CA PRO A 281 13.41 -14.27 17.03
C PRO A 281 12.30 -14.11 18.07
N ARG A 282 11.34 -13.24 17.79
CA ARG A 282 10.16 -13.01 18.63
C ARG A 282 8.91 -13.51 17.92
N PHE A 283 7.98 -14.06 18.68
CA PHE A 283 6.65 -14.44 18.21
C PHE A 283 5.64 -13.34 18.51
N LEU A 284 4.61 -13.24 17.68
CA LEU A 284 3.39 -12.46 17.89
C LEU A 284 2.17 -13.37 17.65
N GLY A 285 1.08 -13.12 18.36
CA GLY A 285 -0.17 -13.88 18.21
C GLY A 285 -0.18 -15.24 18.92
N VAL A 286 0.83 -15.54 19.74
CA VAL A 286 0.83 -16.72 20.62
C VAL A 286 0.09 -16.35 21.89
N THR A 287 -1.11 -16.87 22.05
CA THR A 287 -1.99 -16.65 23.21
C THR A 287 -2.64 -17.96 23.61
N ASP A 288 -3.00 -18.07 24.88
CA ASP A 288 -3.82 -19.18 25.37
C ASP A 288 -5.22 -19.12 24.75
N GLN A 289 -5.87 -20.27 24.58
CA GLN A 289 -7.18 -20.38 23.94
C GLN A 289 -8.05 -21.42 24.64
N VAL A 290 -9.37 -21.23 24.52
CA VAL A 290 -10.38 -22.20 24.91
C VAL A 290 -11.08 -22.68 23.64
N ILE A 291 -11.26 -23.99 23.50
CA ILE A 291 -11.84 -24.63 22.30
C ILE A 291 -12.90 -25.65 22.70
N GLY A 292 -13.86 -25.92 21.82
CA GLY A 292 -14.79 -27.04 21.97
C GLY A 292 -14.13 -28.38 21.63
N THR A 293 -14.79 -29.47 22.04
CA THR A 293 -14.33 -30.86 21.88
C THR A 293 -14.07 -31.27 20.43
N ASP A 294 -14.82 -30.72 19.47
CA ASP A 294 -14.71 -31.04 18.05
C ASP A 294 -13.50 -30.38 17.36
N THR A 295 -12.78 -29.50 18.06
CA THR A 295 -11.66 -28.76 17.47
C THR A 295 -10.40 -29.63 17.39
N VAL A 296 -9.94 -29.89 16.16
CA VAL A 296 -8.68 -30.61 15.91
C VAL A 296 -7.48 -29.68 16.12
N VAL A 297 -6.70 -29.93 17.17
CA VAL A 297 -5.47 -29.18 17.48
C VAL A 297 -4.29 -29.74 16.69
N ASP A 298 -4.19 -29.34 15.42
CA ASP A 298 -3.07 -29.69 14.55
C ASP A 298 -2.09 -28.51 14.34
N LYS A 299 -1.05 -28.72 13.51
CA LYS A 299 -0.08 -27.66 13.19
C LYS A 299 -0.73 -26.46 12.48
N LYS A 300 -1.75 -26.68 11.65
CA LYS A 300 -2.44 -25.62 10.91
C LYS A 300 -3.23 -24.74 11.89
N TYR A 301 -3.92 -25.36 12.83
CA TYR A 301 -4.62 -24.69 13.92
C TYR A 301 -3.63 -23.85 14.76
N ALA A 302 -2.55 -24.48 15.23
CA ALA A 302 -1.53 -23.83 16.05
C ALA A 302 -0.89 -22.59 15.39
N LEU A 303 -0.75 -22.59 14.06
CA LEU A 303 -0.14 -21.48 13.34
C LEU A 303 -1.13 -20.36 12.95
N LYS A 304 -2.43 -20.51 13.24
CA LYS A 304 -3.44 -19.50 12.94
C LYS A 304 -3.16 -18.21 13.72
N GLY A 305 -2.89 -17.12 13.01
CA GLY A 305 -2.57 -15.82 13.62
C GLY A 305 -1.15 -15.69 14.20
N VAL A 306 -0.36 -16.77 14.22
CA VAL A 306 1.01 -16.76 14.75
C VAL A 306 1.99 -16.26 13.69
N THR A 307 2.82 -15.28 14.08
CA THR A 307 3.90 -14.78 13.23
C THR A 307 5.20 -14.69 14.00
N ALA A 308 6.33 -14.84 13.31
CA ALA A 308 7.66 -14.72 13.90
C ALA A 308 8.49 -13.65 13.17
N TYR A 309 9.32 -12.93 13.92
CA TYR A 309 10.19 -11.89 13.40
C TYR A 309 11.60 -12.02 13.96
N LEU A 310 12.61 -11.85 13.10
CA LEU A 310 13.95 -11.49 13.54
C LEU A 310 14.07 -9.97 13.40
N SER A 311 14.10 -9.25 14.53
CA SER A 311 14.00 -7.78 14.56
C SER A 311 12.80 -7.28 13.72
N THR A 312 13.04 -6.65 12.57
CA THR A 312 12.00 -6.16 11.64
C THR A 312 11.70 -7.12 10.47
N LYS A 313 12.50 -8.17 10.26
CA LYS A 313 12.29 -9.14 9.18
C LYS A 313 11.27 -10.18 9.61
N LYS A 314 10.15 -10.26 8.90
CA LYS A 314 9.19 -11.36 9.06
C LYS A 314 9.87 -12.67 8.64
N LEU A 315 9.75 -13.70 9.48
CA LEU A 315 10.22 -15.04 9.20
C LEU A 315 9.11 -15.85 8.53
N LEU A 316 9.48 -16.87 7.77
CA LEU A 316 8.51 -17.73 7.11
C LEU A 316 7.78 -18.59 8.14
N SER A 317 6.46 -18.69 8.01
CA SER A 317 5.66 -19.52 8.92
C SER A 317 6.00 -21.01 8.79
N SER A 318 6.43 -21.44 7.59
CA SER A 318 6.94 -22.80 7.33
C SER A 318 8.13 -23.19 8.20
N ASP A 319 8.95 -22.22 8.61
CA ASP A 319 10.16 -22.44 9.41
C ASP A 319 9.85 -22.53 10.92
N ILE A 320 8.60 -22.27 11.32
CA ILE A 320 8.16 -22.42 12.70
C ILE A 320 7.97 -23.90 12.99
N ASN A 321 8.75 -24.39 13.95
CA ASN A 321 8.57 -25.71 14.54
C ASN A 321 7.50 -25.61 15.62
N VAL A 322 6.51 -26.48 15.54
CA VAL A 322 5.39 -26.56 16.49
C VAL A 322 5.43 -27.95 17.10
N LYS A 323 5.44 -28.02 18.43
CA LYS A 323 5.27 -29.26 19.19
C LYS A 323 4.02 -29.14 20.04
N ILE A 324 3.03 -29.98 19.75
CA ILE A 324 1.76 -30.05 20.48
C ILE A 324 1.87 -31.22 21.46
N THR A 325 1.59 -30.97 22.74
CA THR A 325 1.66 -31.98 23.79
C THR A 325 0.35 -31.98 24.56
N LYS A 326 -0.40 -33.10 24.52
CA LYS A 326 -1.56 -33.31 25.40
C LYS A 326 -1.08 -33.51 26.83
N LYS A 327 -1.55 -32.67 27.76
CA LYS A 327 -1.17 -32.69 29.19
C LYS A 327 -2.16 -33.48 30.03
N SER A 328 -3.43 -33.35 29.73
CA SER A 328 -4.56 -34.07 30.32
C SER A 328 -5.63 -34.26 29.25
N GLU A 329 -6.77 -34.84 29.61
CA GLU A 329 -7.92 -34.98 28.70
C GLU A 329 -8.31 -33.64 28.06
N ASP A 330 -8.33 -32.57 28.87
CA ASP A 330 -8.86 -31.25 28.50
C ASP A 330 -7.80 -30.16 28.34
N THR A 331 -6.51 -30.50 28.26
CA THR A 331 -5.45 -29.48 28.16
C THR A 331 -4.30 -29.90 27.25
N TYR A 332 -3.89 -28.98 26.39
CA TYR A 332 -2.70 -29.09 25.54
C TYR A 332 -1.74 -27.93 25.80
N THR A 333 -0.45 -28.18 25.61
CA THR A 333 0.55 -27.11 25.44
C THR A 333 1.08 -27.13 24.01
N ILE A 334 1.19 -25.94 23.42
CA ILE A 334 1.80 -25.74 22.11
C ILE A 334 3.13 -25.01 22.30
N ASP A 335 4.24 -25.69 22.05
CA ASP A 335 5.58 -25.11 22.07
C ASP A 335 5.98 -24.69 20.64
N TYR A 336 6.27 -23.40 20.48
CA TYR A 336 6.77 -22.83 19.23
C TYR A 336 8.28 -22.62 19.31
N SER A 337 9.01 -22.96 18.25
CA SER A 337 10.42 -22.60 18.13
C SER A 337 10.85 -22.32 16.70
N ILE A 338 11.73 -21.33 16.52
CA ILE A 338 12.28 -20.97 15.22
C ILE A 338 13.74 -20.56 15.36
N LYS A 339 14.63 -21.18 14.58
CA LYS A 339 16.05 -20.83 14.51
C LYS A 339 16.26 -19.92 13.31
N ALA A 340 16.65 -18.68 13.53
CA ALA A 340 16.86 -17.73 12.44
C ALA A 340 18.28 -17.79 11.84
N GLU A 341 18.52 -17.00 10.80
CA GLU A 341 19.79 -16.96 10.07
C GLU A 341 20.98 -16.51 10.94
N ASN A 342 20.71 -15.74 12.00
CA ASN A 342 21.71 -15.37 13.01
C ASN A 342 22.06 -16.52 13.98
N LYS A 343 21.53 -17.72 13.74
CA LYS A 343 21.71 -18.96 14.50
C LYS A 343 21.10 -18.96 15.90
N LEU A 344 20.40 -17.88 16.28
CA LEU A 344 19.65 -17.81 17.53
C LEU A 344 18.26 -18.41 17.37
N THR A 345 17.77 -19.04 18.43
CA THR A 345 16.43 -19.66 18.48
C THR A 345 15.49 -18.84 19.35
N GLY A 346 14.36 -18.44 18.78
CA GLY A 346 13.22 -17.88 19.49
C GLY A 346 12.30 -19.00 19.95
N LYS A 347 11.62 -18.80 21.09
CA LYS A 347 10.63 -19.73 21.64
C LYS A 347 9.41 -18.97 22.16
N ALA A 348 8.25 -19.60 22.09
CA ALA A 348 7.02 -19.15 22.73
C ALA A 348 6.18 -20.39 23.09
N GLN A 349 5.19 -20.22 23.98
CA GLN A 349 4.29 -21.29 24.38
C GLN A 349 2.88 -20.72 24.52
N ALA A 350 1.88 -21.54 24.19
CA ALA A 350 0.48 -21.30 24.49
C ALA A 350 -0.15 -22.55 25.12
N VAL A 351 -1.18 -22.35 25.92
CA VAL A 351 -2.02 -23.38 26.51
C VAL A 351 -3.37 -23.39 25.82
N ILE A 352 -3.87 -24.58 25.49
CA ILE A 352 -5.21 -24.79 24.97
C ILE A 352 -6.01 -25.55 26.02
N HIS A 353 -7.14 -24.98 26.42
CA HIS A 353 -8.14 -25.63 27.26
C HIS A 353 -9.28 -26.14 26.38
N VAL A 354 -9.65 -27.42 26.54
CA VAL A 354 -10.86 -27.96 25.93
C VAL A 354 -12.00 -27.74 26.91
N ASP A 355 -13.05 -27.09 26.43
CA ASP A 355 -14.24 -26.85 27.20
C ASP A 355 -15.37 -27.74 26.68
N ASN A 356 -15.79 -28.65 27.54
CA ASN A 356 -16.83 -29.64 27.32
C ASN A 356 -17.99 -29.49 28.31
N THR A 357 -18.01 -28.42 29.11
CA THR A 357 -18.97 -28.24 30.19
C THR A 357 -20.00 -27.21 29.75
N PRO A 358 -21.28 -27.58 29.65
CA PRO A 358 -22.33 -26.61 29.37
C PRO A 358 -22.46 -25.55 30.47
N PRO A 359 -22.93 -24.34 30.12
CA PRO A 359 -23.12 -23.27 31.10
C PRO A 359 -24.28 -23.58 32.04
N VAL A 360 -24.21 -23.18 33.30
CA VAL A 360 -25.27 -23.43 34.28
C VAL A 360 -26.23 -22.25 34.35
N ILE A 361 -27.54 -22.52 34.39
CA ILE A 361 -28.58 -21.52 34.68
C ILE A 361 -29.22 -21.84 36.04
N GLU A 362 -28.96 -21.02 37.04
CA GLU A 362 -29.58 -21.15 38.36
C GLU A 362 -30.92 -20.39 38.43
N GLY A 363 -31.79 -20.79 39.35
CA GLY A 363 -33.05 -20.09 39.61
C GLY A 363 -34.18 -20.44 38.62
N ILE A 364 -34.04 -21.56 37.90
CA ILE A 364 -35.10 -22.16 37.09
C ILE A 364 -35.92 -23.08 37.99
N TYR A 365 -37.20 -22.76 38.17
CA TYR A 365 -38.14 -23.55 38.96
C TYR A 365 -39.59 -23.30 38.50
N PHE A 366 -40.49 -24.19 38.89
CA PHE A 366 -41.93 -24.01 38.71
C PHE A 366 -42.41 -22.69 39.32
N LYS A 367 -43.30 -21.96 38.64
CA LYS A 367 -43.78 -20.67 39.13
C LYS A 367 -45.30 -20.56 39.09
N GLU A 368 -45.91 -20.30 40.24
CA GLU A 368 -47.27 -19.82 40.29
C GLU A 368 -47.35 -18.41 39.68
N ILE A 369 -48.27 -18.22 38.75
CA ILE A 369 -48.56 -16.93 38.12
C ILE A 369 -49.96 -16.48 38.51
N THR A 370 -50.15 -15.17 38.61
CA THR A 370 -51.47 -14.58 38.86
C THR A 370 -52.33 -14.61 37.61
N GLN A 371 -53.65 -14.50 37.76
CA GLN A 371 -54.59 -14.37 36.63
C GLN A 371 -54.16 -13.24 35.67
N LYS A 372 -53.76 -12.10 36.22
CA LYS A 372 -53.26 -10.97 35.43
C LYS A 372 -52.03 -11.33 34.60
N GLN A 373 -51.12 -12.13 35.14
CA GLN A 373 -49.92 -12.59 34.40
C GLN A 373 -50.28 -13.63 33.34
N LEU A 374 -51.26 -14.50 33.60
CA LEU A 374 -51.79 -15.42 32.60
C LEU A 374 -52.37 -14.65 31.40
N GLU A 375 -53.23 -13.66 31.66
CA GLU A 375 -53.91 -12.83 30.66
C GLU A 375 -52.95 -11.94 29.85
N THR A 376 -51.76 -11.62 30.39
CA THR A 376 -50.76 -10.80 29.67
C THR A 376 -50.04 -11.52 28.53
N GLY A 377 -50.15 -12.85 28.44
CA GLY A 377 -49.60 -13.63 27.34
C GLY A 377 -48.10 -13.95 27.44
N ALA A 378 -47.61 -14.74 26.48
CA ALA A 378 -46.25 -15.29 26.45
C ALA A 378 -45.11 -14.25 26.57
N ALA A 379 -45.33 -13.02 26.09
CA ALA A 379 -44.32 -11.96 26.12
C ALA A 379 -44.00 -11.46 27.54
N GLU A 380 -45.03 -11.32 28.40
CA GLU A 380 -44.83 -10.92 29.80
C GLU A 380 -44.34 -12.10 30.66
N ILE A 381 -44.80 -13.31 30.37
CA ILE A 381 -44.28 -14.54 30.99
C ILE A 381 -42.77 -14.68 30.73
N LYS A 382 -42.31 -14.38 29.52
CA LYS A 382 -40.88 -14.35 29.19
C LYS A 382 -40.10 -13.34 30.05
N LYS A 383 -40.64 -12.15 30.30
CA LYS A 383 -40.00 -11.15 31.19
C LYS A 383 -39.98 -11.63 32.64
N LEU A 384 -41.03 -12.30 33.08
CA LEU A 384 -41.11 -12.90 34.42
C LEU A 384 -40.11 -14.05 34.60
N ALA A 385 -39.91 -14.86 33.56
CA ALA A 385 -39.01 -16.00 33.52
C ALA A 385 -37.55 -15.60 33.70
N LEU A 386 -37.14 -14.44 33.16
CA LEU A 386 -35.77 -13.92 33.29
C LEU A 386 -35.48 -13.27 34.66
N LYS A 387 -36.48 -13.11 35.54
CA LYS A 387 -36.26 -12.49 36.85
C LYS A 387 -35.70 -13.51 37.84
N GLY A 388 -34.53 -13.20 38.40
CA GLY A 388 -33.93 -13.96 39.49
C GLY A 388 -33.08 -15.16 39.05
N ILE A 389 -32.92 -15.37 37.74
CA ILE A 389 -31.96 -16.35 37.23
C ILE A 389 -30.53 -15.83 37.37
N LYS A 390 -29.56 -16.74 37.48
CA LYS A 390 -28.13 -16.47 37.39
C LYS A 390 -27.51 -17.41 36.39
N VAL A 391 -26.40 -17.00 35.78
CA VAL A 391 -25.67 -17.83 34.82
C VAL A 391 -24.20 -17.89 35.21
N GLU A 392 -23.63 -19.07 35.12
CA GLU A 392 -22.22 -19.34 35.40
C GLU A 392 -21.64 -20.30 34.36
N ASP A 393 -20.34 -20.19 34.10
CA ASP A 393 -19.62 -21.06 33.18
C ASP A 393 -18.14 -21.13 33.58
N ASN A 394 -17.47 -22.24 33.24
CA ASN A 394 -16.09 -22.52 33.62
C ASN A 394 -15.06 -21.62 32.88
N TYR A 395 -15.34 -21.20 31.64
CA TYR A 395 -14.42 -20.41 30.81
C TYR A 395 -15.06 -19.16 30.19
N SER A 396 -16.35 -19.24 29.84
CA SER A 396 -17.10 -18.18 29.19
C SER A 396 -17.63 -17.17 30.20
N LYS A 397 -17.37 -15.89 29.97
CA LYS A 397 -18.01 -14.83 30.75
C LYS A 397 -19.41 -14.56 30.21
N LEU A 398 -20.39 -15.30 30.71
CA LEU A 398 -21.79 -15.21 30.30
C LEU A 398 -22.59 -14.22 31.15
N SER A 399 -23.75 -13.82 30.63
CA SER A 399 -24.68 -12.89 31.27
C SER A 399 -26.12 -13.28 30.92
N THR A 400 -27.06 -12.95 31.79
CA THR A 400 -28.47 -13.40 31.71
C THR A 400 -29.20 -12.87 30.47
N ASP A 401 -28.74 -11.79 29.85
CA ASP A 401 -29.26 -11.28 28.58
C ASP A 401 -29.06 -12.23 27.40
N LYS A 402 -28.15 -13.20 27.53
CA LYS A 402 -27.90 -14.25 26.53
C LYS A 402 -28.82 -15.46 26.65
N VAL A 403 -29.59 -15.56 27.74
CA VAL A 403 -30.51 -16.68 27.92
C VAL A 403 -31.70 -16.51 26.99
N LYS A 404 -31.85 -17.47 26.07
CA LYS A 404 -32.97 -17.53 25.15
C LYS A 404 -34.14 -18.23 25.84
N VAL A 405 -35.18 -17.47 26.13
CA VAL A 405 -36.42 -18.00 26.71
C VAL A 405 -37.49 -18.15 25.62
N THR A 406 -38.07 -19.34 25.54
CA THR A 406 -39.21 -19.70 24.68
C THR A 406 -40.40 -20.03 25.57
N VAL A 407 -41.56 -19.44 25.28
CA VAL A 407 -42.80 -19.66 26.04
C VAL A 407 -43.84 -20.23 25.11
N LYS A 408 -44.37 -21.42 25.43
CA LYS A 408 -45.42 -22.11 24.68
C LYS A 408 -46.64 -22.32 25.58
N ASN A 409 -47.84 -22.10 25.06
CA ASN A 409 -49.07 -22.48 25.77
C ASN A 409 -49.07 -23.99 25.94
N LYS A 410 -49.41 -24.45 27.14
CA LYS A 410 -49.65 -25.86 27.42
C LYS A 410 -51.16 -26.14 27.44
N ASP A 411 -51.91 -25.31 28.15
CA ASP A 411 -53.36 -25.36 28.31
C ASP A 411 -53.89 -23.95 28.68
N ASP A 412 -55.20 -23.82 28.94
CA ASP A 412 -55.87 -22.54 29.24
C ASP A 412 -55.31 -21.83 30.48
N TYR A 413 -54.53 -22.50 31.33
CA TYR A 413 -54.05 -22.00 32.62
C TYR A 413 -52.53 -22.05 32.80
N SER A 414 -51.77 -22.52 31.80
CA SER A 414 -50.32 -22.69 31.96
C SER A 414 -49.47 -22.56 30.71
N TYR A 415 -48.20 -22.25 30.95
CA TYR A 415 -47.15 -22.13 29.94
C TYR A 415 -46.01 -23.10 30.22
N PHE A 416 -45.47 -23.71 29.16
CA PHE A 416 -44.12 -24.27 29.16
C PHE A 416 -43.11 -23.16 28.86
N VAL A 417 -42.14 -22.99 29.75
CA VAL A 417 -41.07 -22.00 29.65
C VAL A 417 -39.74 -22.74 29.52
N THR A 418 -39.16 -22.68 28.32
CA THR A 418 -37.85 -23.28 28.01
C THR A 418 -36.77 -22.21 28.04
N TYR A 419 -35.69 -22.47 28.77
CA TYR A 419 -34.49 -21.65 28.89
C TYR A 419 -33.36 -22.35 28.15
N GLU A 420 -32.72 -21.64 27.24
CA GLU A 420 -31.58 -22.15 26.46
C GLU A 420 -30.42 -21.16 26.58
N LEU A 421 -29.23 -21.66 26.91
CA LEU A 421 -28.00 -20.86 26.96
C LEU A 421 -26.86 -21.64 26.33
N MET A 422 -26.09 -20.97 25.47
CA MET A 422 -24.92 -21.49 24.80
C MET A 422 -23.68 -20.70 25.23
N ASP A 423 -22.58 -21.39 25.50
CA ASP A 423 -21.28 -20.78 25.78
C ASP A 423 -20.55 -20.29 24.50
N ASN A 424 -19.29 -19.88 24.62
CA ASN A 424 -18.53 -19.40 23.45
C ASN A 424 -17.99 -20.51 22.53
N VAL A 425 -17.97 -21.76 23.00
CA VAL A 425 -17.44 -22.91 22.24
C VAL A 425 -18.55 -23.81 21.69
N GLY A 426 -19.81 -23.54 22.05
CA GLY A 426 -21.00 -24.20 21.53
C GLY A 426 -21.66 -25.18 22.51
N ASN A 427 -21.21 -25.32 23.76
CA ASN A 427 -21.91 -26.17 24.72
C ASN A 427 -23.23 -25.50 25.13
N VAL A 428 -24.31 -26.28 25.22
CA VAL A 428 -25.67 -25.77 25.43
C VAL A 428 -26.29 -26.39 26.67
N THR A 429 -26.95 -25.56 27.46
CA THR A 429 -27.89 -25.99 28.50
C THR A 429 -29.30 -25.62 28.09
N SER A 430 -30.23 -26.56 28.23
CA SER A 430 -31.65 -26.39 27.93
C SER A 430 -32.52 -26.98 29.03
N GLU A 431 -33.36 -26.15 29.65
CA GLU A 431 -34.22 -26.53 30.77
C GLU A 431 -35.65 -26.03 30.54
N THR A 432 -36.66 -26.84 30.85
CA THR A 432 -38.08 -26.46 30.68
C THR A 432 -38.86 -26.61 32.00
N VAL A 433 -39.56 -25.54 32.40
CA VAL A 433 -40.43 -25.51 33.59
C VAL A 433 -41.84 -25.03 33.25
N GLN A 434 -42.80 -25.32 34.12
CA GLN A 434 -44.19 -24.91 33.96
C GLN A 434 -44.49 -23.66 34.81
N PHE A 435 -45.17 -22.68 34.21
CA PHE A 435 -45.74 -21.53 34.92
C PHE A 435 -47.27 -21.64 34.88
N THR A 436 -47.94 -21.68 36.03
CA THR A 436 -49.37 -22.03 36.12
C THR A 436 -50.15 -21.03 36.96
N TYR A 437 -51.34 -20.64 36.48
CA TYR A 437 -52.32 -19.91 37.28
C TYR A 437 -53.31 -20.87 37.93
N PHE A 438 -53.49 -20.72 39.23
CA PHE A 438 -54.45 -21.45 40.03
C PHE A 438 -55.68 -20.57 40.28
N LYS A 439 -56.81 -20.91 39.64
CA LYS A 439 -58.09 -20.17 39.75
C LYS A 439 -58.76 -20.43 41.10
N GLY A 440 -58.10 -20.07 42.19
CA GLY A 440 -58.53 -20.33 43.56
C GLY A 440 -58.22 -21.75 44.06
N ILE A 441 -58.18 -22.75 43.18
CA ILE A 441 -57.80 -24.13 43.52
C ILE A 441 -56.28 -24.29 43.40
N ARG A 442 -55.58 -24.62 44.48
CA ARG A 442 -54.12 -24.77 44.50
C ARG A 442 -53.75 -26.21 44.89
N ILE A 443 -52.81 -26.80 44.15
CA ILE A 443 -52.17 -28.08 44.52
C ILE A 443 -50.68 -27.78 44.73
N ASP A 444 -50.24 -27.83 45.98
CA ASP A 444 -48.87 -27.53 46.42
C ASP A 444 -48.04 -28.79 46.54
N GLY A 445 -46.71 -28.64 46.47
CA GLY A 445 -45.77 -29.76 46.66
C GLY A 445 -45.51 -30.59 45.40
N VAL A 446 -46.17 -30.27 44.28
CA VAL A 446 -45.92 -30.95 43.00
C VAL A 446 -44.58 -30.53 42.41
N ALA A 447 -43.68 -31.49 42.24
CA ALA A 447 -42.39 -31.30 41.58
C ALA A 447 -42.13 -32.43 40.58
N ASN A 448 -41.28 -32.16 39.60
CA ASN A 448 -40.70 -33.22 38.77
C ASN A 448 -39.58 -33.91 39.55
N HIS A 449 -39.50 -35.24 39.44
CA HIS A 449 -38.48 -36.05 40.11
C HIS A 449 -37.76 -36.91 39.09
N PHE A 450 -36.57 -36.48 38.69
CA PHE A 450 -35.75 -37.21 37.75
C PHE A 450 -34.68 -38.03 38.46
N ASN A 451 -34.23 -39.11 37.82
CA ASN A 451 -33.15 -39.99 38.31
C ASN A 451 -33.46 -40.69 39.65
N LEU A 452 -34.70 -41.14 39.82
CA LEU A 452 -35.05 -41.97 40.97
C LEU A 452 -34.31 -43.31 40.92
N PRO A 453 -33.95 -43.89 42.09
CA PRO A 453 -33.25 -45.16 42.15
C PRO A 453 -33.97 -46.27 41.39
N ASP A 454 -33.19 -47.16 40.76
CA ASP A 454 -33.72 -48.35 40.09
C ASP A 454 -34.63 -49.17 41.02
N GLY A 455 -35.80 -49.56 40.51
CA GLY A 455 -36.81 -50.31 41.26
C GLY A 455 -37.79 -49.47 42.08
N THR A 456 -37.69 -48.14 42.02
CA THR A 456 -38.72 -47.24 42.62
C THR A 456 -40.08 -47.47 41.96
N VAL A 457 -41.09 -47.81 42.75
CA VAL A 457 -42.47 -47.98 42.29
C VAL A 457 -43.20 -46.64 42.36
N ILE A 458 -43.58 -46.10 41.20
CA ILE A 458 -44.35 -44.85 41.09
C ILE A 458 -45.83 -45.16 41.30
N SER A 459 -46.24 -45.33 42.56
CA SER A 459 -47.62 -45.53 42.98
C SER A 459 -48.33 -44.22 43.33
N GLU A 460 -49.66 -44.24 43.43
CA GLU A 460 -50.45 -43.08 43.86
C GLU A 460 -50.01 -42.56 45.23
N ASP A 461 -49.78 -43.45 46.20
CA ASP A 461 -49.29 -43.08 47.53
C ASP A 461 -47.88 -42.48 47.50
N PHE A 462 -47.02 -42.95 46.59
CA PHE A 462 -45.66 -42.40 46.44
C PHE A 462 -45.71 -40.98 45.91
N VAL A 463 -46.48 -40.74 44.86
CA VAL A 463 -46.52 -39.45 44.18
C VAL A 463 -47.32 -38.42 44.97
N LYS A 464 -48.27 -38.83 45.83
CA LYS A 464 -49.02 -37.93 46.73
C LYS A 464 -48.21 -37.45 47.95
N GLN A 465 -47.03 -38.02 48.23
CA GLN A 465 -46.25 -37.63 49.41
C GLN A 465 -45.82 -36.17 49.35
N GLY A 466 -46.21 -35.40 50.38
CA GLY A 466 -45.87 -33.98 50.49
C GLY A 466 -46.71 -33.07 49.60
N ILE A 467 -47.75 -33.59 48.93
CA ILE A 467 -48.69 -32.81 48.14
C ILE A 467 -49.90 -32.44 49.00
N THR A 468 -50.30 -31.17 48.93
CA THR A 468 -51.52 -30.66 49.59
C THR A 468 -52.39 -29.93 48.59
N ALA A 469 -53.72 -29.94 48.77
CA ALA A 469 -54.61 -29.16 47.92
C ALA A 469 -55.57 -28.29 48.73
N VAL A 470 -55.87 -27.09 48.21
CA VAL A 470 -56.91 -26.19 48.73
C VAL A 470 -57.85 -25.78 47.60
N ASN A 471 -59.14 -25.62 47.92
CA ASN A 471 -60.18 -25.19 46.96
C ASN A 471 -60.26 -23.66 46.87
N SER A 472 -61.16 -23.11 46.04
CA SER A 472 -61.32 -21.66 45.85
C SER A 472 -61.71 -20.88 47.10
N ASP A 473 -62.29 -21.55 48.10
CA ASP A 473 -62.61 -20.97 49.41
C ASP A 473 -61.39 -21.00 50.37
N ASN A 474 -60.23 -21.48 49.89
CA ASN A 474 -59.02 -21.73 50.66
C ASN A 474 -59.21 -22.78 51.78
N GLU A 475 -60.14 -23.71 51.59
CA GLU A 475 -60.34 -24.88 52.46
C GLU A 475 -59.47 -26.04 51.96
N GLU A 476 -58.91 -26.82 52.88
CA GLU A 476 -58.14 -28.01 52.54
C GLU A 476 -59.02 -29.06 51.86
N CYS A 477 -58.56 -29.60 50.72
CA CYS A 477 -59.26 -30.60 49.93
C CYS A 477 -58.32 -31.67 49.36
N THR A 478 -57.15 -31.87 49.98
CA THR A 478 -56.15 -32.88 49.56
C THR A 478 -56.76 -34.27 49.34
N ASP A 479 -57.70 -34.67 50.21
CA ASP A 479 -58.38 -35.97 50.13
C ASP A 479 -59.25 -36.15 48.88
N THR A 480 -59.63 -35.06 48.22
CA THR A 480 -60.44 -35.07 47.00
C THR A 480 -59.60 -35.14 45.72
N MET A 481 -58.27 -35.05 45.85
CA MET A 481 -57.34 -35.06 44.72
C MET A 481 -57.27 -36.44 44.07
N SER A 482 -57.57 -36.47 42.78
CA SER A 482 -57.39 -37.64 41.92
C SER A 482 -56.02 -37.62 41.26
N VAL A 483 -55.45 -38.80 41.04
CA VAL A 483 -54.13 -38.95 40.40
C VAL A 483 -54.22 -39.94 39.25
N ALA A 484 -53.76 -39.53 38.08
CA ALA A 484 -53.61 -40.38 36.92
C ALA A 484 -52.12 -40.55 36.60
N ILE A 485 -51.61 -41.78 36.69
CA ILE A 485 -50.22 -42.12 36.38
C ILE A 485 -50.20 -42.82 35.02
N ASN A 486 -49.56 -42.19 34.04
CA ASN A 486 -49.36 -42.77 32.71
C ASN A 486 -47.86 -42.99 32.47
N SER A 487 -47.49 -44.15 31.94
CA SER A 487 -46.12 -44.44 31.53
C SER A 487 -46.11 -45.10 30.16
N THR A 488 -45.12 -44.73 29.35
CA THR A 488 -44.93 -45.29 28.00
C THR A 488 -43.91 -46.43 27.99
N ASP A 489 -42.97 -46.47 28.94
CA ASP A 489 -41.84 -47.40 28.94
C ASP A 489 -41.44 -47.92 30.34
N ASN A 490 -42.26 -47.68 31.36
CA ASN A 490 -41.99 -47.94 32.78
C ASN A 490 -40.73 -47.25 33.33
N LYS A 491 -40.16 -46.28 32.61
CA LYS A 491 -39.03 -45.46 33.06
C LYS A 491 -39.44 -44.01 33.24
N VAL A 492 -40.28 -43.48 32.35
CA VAL A 492 -40.84 -42.13 32.46
C VAL A 492 -42.33 -42.21 32.77
N PHE A 493 -42.77 -41.48 33.79
CA PHE A 493 -44.16 -41.42 34.24
C PHE A 493 -44.65 -39.99 34.17
N LYS A 494 -45.75 -39.77 33.44
CA LYS A 494 -46.54 -38.53 33.44
C LYS A 494 -47.64 -38.69 34.49
N VAL A 495 -47.50 -37.97 35.59
CA VAL A 495 -48.45 -38.00 36.71
C VAL A 495 -49.30 -36.75 36.64
N THR A 496 -50.63 -36.92 36.56
CA THR A 496 -51.60 -35.82 36.52
C THR A 496 -52.39 -35.82 37.82
N TYR A 497 -52.29 -34.73 38.59
CA TYR A 497 -53.07 -34.47 39.78
C TYR A 497 -54.25 -33.59 39.41
N SER A 498 -55.47 -33.98 39.78
CA SER A 498 -56.67 -33.18 39.49
C SER A 498 -57.52 -32.98 40.73
N VAL A 499 -57.91 -31.73 40.98
CA VAL A 499 -58.81 -31.32 42.06
C VAL A 499 -59.98 -30.55 41.44
N LYS A 500 -61.20 -30.93 41.82
CA LYS A 500 -62.45 -30.28 41.40
C LYS A 500 -63.03 -29.45 42.54
N ASP A 501 -63.42 -28.22 42.24
CA ASP A 501 -64.12 -27.35 43.17
C ASP A 501 -65.63 -27.63 43.24
N LYS A 502 -66.28 -27.01 44.23
CA LYS A 502 -67.74 -27.04 44.43
C LYS A 502 -68.51 -26.45 43.25
N ASP A 503 -67.91 -25.50 42.52
CA ASP A 503 -68.50 -24.89 41.32
C ASP A 503 -68.30 -25.75 40.05
N GLY A 504 -67.60 -26.88 40.16
CA GLY A 504 -67.30 -27.79 39.06
C GLY A 504 -66.02 -27.45 38.27
N SER A 505 -65.33 -26.35 38.60
CA SER A 505 -64.02 -26.01 38.03
C SER A 505 -62.99 -27.07 38.43
N GLU A 506 -62.16 -27.51 37.50
CA GLU A 506 -61.10 -28.48 37.75
C GLU A 506 -59.73 -27.84 37.48
N VAL A 507 -58.79 -28.03 38.40
CA VAL A 507 -57.37 -27.74 38.18
C VAL A 507 -56.61 -29.03 38.06
N THR A 508 -55.81 -29.14 36.99
CA THR A 508 -54.90 -30.26 36.77
C THR A 508 -53.46 -29.78 36.78
N ILE A 509 -52.59 -30.39 37.59
CA ILE A 509 -51.14 -30.22 37.52
C ILE A 509 -50.53 -31.52 37.02
N VAL A 510 -49.54 -31.41 36.13
CA VAL A 510 -48.78 -32.58 35.67
C VAL A 510 -47.37 -32.48 36.23
N SER A 511 -46.86 -33.57 36.79
CA SER A 511 -45.42 -33.76 37.00
C SER A 511 -44.90 -34.99 36.29
N TYR A 512 -43.57 -35.02 36.13
CA TYR A 512 -42.85 -36.10 35.49
C TYR A 512 -41.91 -36.77 36.49
N TYR A 513 -41.91 -38.10 36.47
CA TYR A 513 -40.98 -38.93 37.23
C TYR A 513 -40.13 -39.74 36.26
N SER A 514 -38.81 -39.82 36.48
CA SER A 514 -37.95 -40.75 35.75
C SER A 514 -37.21 -41.71 36.70
N VAL A 515 -37.30 -43.01 36.40
CA VAL A 515 -36.51 -44.07 37.03
C VAL A 515 -35.37 -44.41 36.07
N ASN A 516 -34.17 -43.97 36.44
CA ASN A 516 -32.91 -44.26 35.73
C ASN A 516 -32.92 -43.95 34.22
N GLY A 517 -33.34 -42.74 33.84
CA GLY A 517 -33.36 -42.25 32.46
C GLY A 517 -33.19 -40.73 32.35
N GLU A 518 -32.42 -40.32 31.34
CA GLU A 518 -32.20 -38.92 30.93
C GLU A 518 -33.51 -38.15 30.78
N ALA A 519 -33.49 -36.86 31.13
CA ALA A 519 -34.65 -35.98 31.08
C ALA A 519 -35.15 -35.76 29.65
N GLY A 520 -36.20 -36.49 29.24
CA GLY A 520 -36.91 -36.30 27.98
C GLY A 520 -38.42 -36.42 28.16
N GLN A 521 -39.19 -35.44 27.69
CA GLN A 521 -40.65 -35.53 27.52
C GLN A 521 -40.98 -36.44 26.31
N PRO A 522 -42.06 -37.25 26.32
CA PRO A 522 -42.53 -37.95 25.13
C PRO A 522 -43.13 -36.94 24.12
N GLU A 523 -42.78 -37.06 22.84
CA GLU A 523 -43.48 -36.37 21.75
C GLU A 523 -44.91 -36.93 21.58
N GLU A 524 -45.92 -36.06 21.53
CA GLU A 524 -47.30 -36.46 21.22
C GLU A 524 -47.45 -36.76 19.72
N ASN A 525 -47.57 -38.04 19.39
CA ASN A 525 -48.00 -38.51 18.07
C ASN A 525 -49.50 -38.26 17.90
N THR A 526 -49.88 -37.53 16.87
CA THR A 526 -51.26 -37.38 16.40
C THR A 526 -51.52 -38.41 15.31
N ASP A 527 -52.54 -39.24 15.50
CA ASP A 527 -53.07 -40.17 14.48
C ASP A 527 -54.57 -40.33 14.79
N THR A 528 -55.53 -40.09 13.89
CA THR A 528 -55.66 -40.68 12.54
C THR A 528 -56.76 -39.95 11.75
N VAL A 529 -56.62 -39.88 10.42
CA VAL A 529 -57.69 -40.33 9.49
C VAL A 529 -57.01 -41.04 8.32
N ASN A 530 -57.46 -42.27 8.09
CA ASN A 530 -56.95 -43.26 7.16
C ASN A 530 -57.91 -43.34 5.95
N GLU A 531 -57.42 -43.22 4.72
CA GLU A 531 -58.06 -43.85 3.55
C GLU A 531 -57.00 -44.42 2.60
N ASN A 532 -56.86 -45.75 2.73
CA ASN A 532 -56.54 -46.80 1.79
C ASN A 532 -56.04 -46.50 0.35
N SER A 533 -54.89 -47.15 0.08
CA SER A 533 -54.55 -48.02 -1.07
C SER A 533 -54.72 -47.51 -2.50
N ASP A 534 -53.62 -47.41 -3.25
CA ASP A 534 -53.13 -48.55 -4.04
C ASP A 534 -51.75 -48.29 -4.69
N LYS A 535 -51.07 -49.42 -4.93
CA LYS A 535 -49.76 -49.68 -5.56
C LYS A 535 -49.29 -48.72 -6.68
N VAL A 536 -47.97 -48.51 -6.79
CA VAL A 536 -47.04 -49.23 -7.70
C VAL A 536 -45.64 -48.57 -7.65
N THR A 537 -44.63 -49.43 -7.67
CA THR A 537 -43.17 -49.26 -7.80
C THR A 537 -42.70 -48.33 -8.92
N ASP A 538 -41.56 -47.63 -8.75
CA ASP A 538 -40.23 -48.01 -9.31
C ASP A 538 -39.22 -46.83 -9.22
N ASN A 539 -37.94 -47.18 -9.22
CA ASN A 539 -36.74 -46.35 -9.27
C ASN A 539 -36.72 -45.29 -10.39
N THR A 540 -36.01 -44.17 -10.14
CA THR A 540 -34.88 -43.59 -10.92
C THR A 540 -34.73 -42.11 -10.49
N ASP A 541 -33.58 -41.72 -9.95
CA ASP A 541 -32.38 -41.21 -10.63
C ASP A 541 -32.34 -39.66 -10.64
N ASN A 542 -31.10 -39.17 -10.55
CA ASN A 542 -30.59 -37.81 -10.47
C ASN A 542 -31.39 -36.67 -11.13
N GLY A 543 -31.24 -35.47 -10.57
CA GLY A 543 -31.42 -34.25 -11.36
C GLY A 543 -31.61 -32.97 -10.56
N ASP A 544 -30.49 -32.34 -10.23
CA ASP A 544 -30.22 -30.90 -10.40
C ASP A 544 -31.12 -29.86 -9.70
N ILE A 545 -30.49 -29.14 -8.78
CA ILE A 545 -30.92 -27.87 -8.19
C ILE A 545 -30.09 -26.79 -8.88
N THR A 546 -30.73 -25.87 -9.59
CA THR A 546 -30.15 -24.54 -9.83
C THR A 546 -31.16 -23.47 -9.42
N GLU A 547 -30.90 -22.88 -8.25
CA GLU A 547 -31.39 -21.55 -7.88
C GLU A 547 -30.62 -20.48 -8.65
N ASP A 548 -31.38 -19.54 -9.22
CA ASP A 548 -30.92 -18.27 -9.78
C ASP A 548 -30.26 -17.40 -8.70
N VAL A 549 -28.98 -17.06 -8.89
CA VAL A 549 -28.34 -15.91 -8.24
C VAL A 549 -27.98 -14.87 -9.29
N ASN A 550 -28.73 -13.77 -9.21
CA ASN A 550 -28.57 -12.52 -9.92
C ASN A 550 -27.22 -11.86 -9.56
N GLN A 551 -26.25 -11.86 -10.49
CA GLN A 551 -25.03 -11.04 -10.42
C GLN A 551 -25.12 -9.90 -11.43
N ASN A 552 -25.07 -8.69 -10.90
CA ASN A 552 -25.00 -7.47 -11.69
C ASN A 552 -23.54 -7.17 -12.07
N THR A 553 -23.35 -6.90 -13.34
CA THR A 553 -22.12 -6.84 -14.12
C THR A 553 -21.39 -5.50 -14.05
N VAL A 554 -20.06 -5.52 -13.97
CA VAL A 554 -19.17 -4.48 -14.53
C VAL A 554 -17.96 -5.19 -15.17
N SER A 555 -17.82 -5.06 -16.49
CA SER A 555 -16.75 -5.64 -17.32
C SER A 555 -15.36 -5.02 -17.08
N PRO A 556 -14.27 -5.78 -17.27
CA PRO A 556 -12.94 -5.25 -17.53
C PRO A 556 -12.58 -5.34 -19.03
N ASP A 557 -12.01 -4.27 -19.57
CA ASP A 557 -11.35 -4.27 -20.88
C ASP A 557 -9.97 -4.94 -20.80
N GLU A 558 -9.69 -5.70 -21.85
CA GLU A 558 -8.45 -6.38 -22.21
C GLU A 558 -7.31 -5.38 -22.47
N ASP A 559 -6.09 -5.69 -22.04
CA ASP A 559 -4.96 -5.70 -22.99
C ASP A 559 -3.81 -6.57 -22.44
N THR A 560 -3.37 -7.49 -23.28
CA THR A 560 -2.30 -8.46 -23.09
C THR A 560 -1.10 -8.02 -23.91
N THR A 561 0.05 -7.80 -23.29
CA THR A 561 1.34 -7.89 -24.01
C THR A 561 2.37 -8.62 -23.16
N THR A 562 2.81 -9.72 -23.75
CA THR A 562 3.83 -10.69 -23.38
C THR A 562 5.26 -10.13 -23.46
N GLU A 563 6.14 -10.89 -22.80
CA GLU A 563 7.59 -10.83 -22.75
C GLU A 563 8.30 -10.67 -24.10
N GLU A 564 9.43 -9.96 -24.09
CA GLU A 564 10.60 -10.34 -24.89
C GLU A 564 11.89 -10.02 -24.11
N SER A 565 12.69 -11.06 -23.92
CA SER A 565 14.10 -11.05 -23.54
C SER A 565 14.91 -11.57 -24.73
N GLU A 566 15.93 -10.85 -25.20
CA GLU A 566 17.32 -11.33 -25.44
C GLU A 566 18.14 -10.49 -26.46
N ILE A 567 19.46 -10.41 -26.17
CA ILE A 567 20.64 -10.06 -27.01
C ILE A 567 20.76 -8.57 -27.40
N GLU A 568 21.76 -7.77 -26.96
CA GLU A 568 23.24 -7.88 -27.10
C GLU A 568 23.98 -6.97 -26.10
#